data_AF-A0A850GAQ2-F1
#
_entry.id   AF-A0A850GAQ2-F1
#
_cell.length_a   1.000
_cell.length_b   1.000
_cell.length_c   1.000
_cell.angle_alpha   90.00
_cell.angle_beta   90.00
_cell.angle_gamma   90.00
#
_symmetry.space_group_name_H-M   'P 1'
#
loop_
_entity.id
_entity.type
_entity.pdbx_description
1 polymer ?
#
loop_
_entity_poly.entity_id
_entity_poly.type
_entity_poly.pdbx_seq_one_letter_code
_entity_poly.pdbx_strand_id
1 'polypeptide(L)'
;MTTPGQSFNPYQAPVATASPYESALPPEANTYWRQGDQLVAMKGAILPAQVCLATGKAADGVAVTKKLQWAHPAVAIAILFNALIYVILYLALRKRGSLTYGLSSEFRSRRIKGILLAVLGPVVCILLMGVGAQTQGFEWALIIGVIALFATLIGGIMLAQPFRVMKIDEHHIYLKLKPEVFSALGL
;
A
#
# COMPACT_ATOMS: atom_id res chain seq x y z
N MET A 1 -65.43 11.04 24.08
CA MET A 1 -64.21 10.77 23.28
C MET A 1 -63.60 9.50 23.81
N THR A 2 -63.86 8.35 23.16
CA THR A 2 -63.32 7.04 23.57
C THR A 2 -62.97 6.29 22.30
N THR A 3 -61.68 6.15 22.01
CA THR A 3 -61.18 5.32 20.89
C THR A 3 -61.23 3.85 21.33
N PRO A 4 -62.00 2.97 20.67
CA PRO A 4 -62.03 1.56 21.02
C PRO A 4 -60.92 0.81 20.27
N GLY A 5 -60.28 -0.16 20.95
CA GLY A 5 -59.68 -1.32 20.29
C GLY A 5 -58.16 -1.38 20.21
N GLN A 6 -57.45 -1.33 21.32
CA GLN A 6 -56.15 -2.03 21.42
C GLN A 6 -56.47 -3.47 21.82
N SER A 7 -56.54 -4.37 20.84
CA SER A 7 -56.71 -5.80 21.12
C SER A 7 -55.43 -6.34 21.76
N PHE A 8 -55.54 -6.83 22.99
CA PHE A 8 -54.47 -7.56 23.67
C PHE A 8 -54.25 -8.86 22.90
N ASN A 9 -53.19 -8.93 22.09
CA ASN A 9 -52.84 -10.12 21.33
C ASN A 9 -51.83 -10.95 22.13
N PRO A 10 -52.25 -12.03 22.81
CA PRO A 10 -51.34 -12.87 23.61
C PRO A 10 -50.35 -13.67 22.75
N TYR A 11 -50.51 -13.67 21.43
CA TYR A 11 -49.59 -14.29 20.46
C TYR A 11 -48.73 -13.27 19.71
N GLN A 12 -48.68 -12.01 20.15
CA GLN A 12 -47.77 -11.04 19.56
C GLN A 12 -46.33 -11.49 19.82
N ALA A 13 -45.64 -11.93 18.77
CA ALA A 13 -44.23 -12.28 18.84
C ALA A 13 -43.47 -11.10 19.44
N PRO A 14 -42.50 -11.33 20.35
CA PRO A 14 -41.66 -10.27 20.87
C PRO A 14 -41.09 -9.51 19.68
N VAL A 15 -41.37 -8.21 19.59
CA VAL A 15 -40.72 -7.37 18.60
C VAL A 15 -39.25 -7.40 19.00
N ALA A 16 -38.45 -8.20 18.29
CA ALA A 16 -37.01 -8.21 18.47
C ALA A 16 -36.58 -6.77 18.28
N THR A 17 -36.28 -6.09 19.39
CA THR A 17 -35.58 -4.82 19.33
C THR A 17 -34.28 -5.22 18.67
N ALA A 18 -34.11 -4.86 17.39
CA ALA A 18 -32.88 -5.14 16.66
C ALA A 18 -31.76 -4.76 17.59
N SER A 19 -31.03 -5.77 18.06
CA SER A 19 -30.14 -5.53 19.16
C SER A 19 -29.09 -4.55 18.68
N PRO A 20 -28.65 -3.57 19.49
CA PRO A 20 -27.56 -2.67 19.11
C PRO A 20 -26.29 -3.41 18.68
N TYR A 21 -26.18 -4.73 18.97
CA TYR A 21 -25.07 -5.58 18.56
C TYR A 21 -25.23 -6.28 17.19
N GLU A 22 -26.38 -6.19 16.50
CA GLU A 22 -26.59 -6.90 15.22
C GLU A 22 -26.17 -6.08 13.98
N SER A 23 -25.54 -4.94 14.21
CA SER A 23 -24.91 -4.11 13.17
C SER A 23 -23.51 -3.66 13.57
N ALA A 24 -22.63 -4.60 13.93
CA ALA A 24 -21.19 -4.42 13.84
C ALA A 24 -20.50 -5.77 14.06
N LEU A 25 -19.76 -6.26 13.06
CA LEU A 25 -18.58 -7.04 13.40
C LEU A 25 -17.77 -6.22 14.43
N PRO A 26 -17.31 -6.81 15.55
CA PRO A 26 -16.47 -6.07 16.48
C PRO A 26 -15.23 -5.56 15.74
N PRO A 27 -14.89 -4.26 15.81
CA PRO A 27 -13.74 -3.71 15.09
C PRO A 27 -12.37 -4.15 15.66
N GLU A 28 -12.32 -5.07 16.63
CA GLU A 28 -11.12 -5.29 17.45
C GLU A 28 -10.78 -6.77 17.69
N ALA A 29 -11.22 -7.69 16.83
CA ALA A 29 -10.49 -8.96 16.72
C ALA A 29 -9.20 -8.68 15.94
N ASN A 30 -8.09 -8.46 16.68
CA ASN A 30 -6.73 -8.14 16.21
C ASN A 30 -6.43 -8.65 14.78
N THR A 31 -6.83 -7.87 13.79
CA THR A 31 -6.61 -8.17 12.37
C THR A 31 -5.20 -7.77 11.97
N TYR A 32 -4.43 -7.19 12.88
CA TYR A 32 -3.03 -6.89 12.74
C TYR A 32 -2.31 -6.87 14.09
N TRP A 33 -1.03 -7.19 14.12
CA TRP A 33 -0.16 -7.14 15.30
C TRP A 33 1.29 -6.91 14.89
N ARG A 34 2.14 -6.59 15.86
CA ARG A 34 3.58 -6.39 15.63
C ARG A 34 4.35 -7.68 15.88
N GLN A 35 5.23 -8.01 14.94
CA GLN A 35 6.21 -9.08 15.07
C GLN A 35 7.60 -8.49 14.79
N GLY A 36 8.32 -8.09 15.85
CA GLY A 36 9.63 -7.45 15.73
C GLY A 36 9.56 -6.08 15.05
N ASP A 37 10.20 -5.96 13.87
CA ASP A 37 10.17 -4.77 13.00
C ASP A 37 9.11 -4.83 11.89
N GLN A 38 8.18 -5.79 12.00
CA GLN A 38 7.17 -6.07 10.99
C GLN A 38 5.76 -5.91 11.57
N LEU A 39 4.88 -5.34 10.76
CA LEU A 39 3.45 -5.40 10.97
C LEU A 39 2.91 -6.63 10.24
N VAL A 40 2.27 -7.52 10.98
CA VAL A 40 1.54 -8.65 10.42
C VAL A 40 0.07 -8.25 10.38
N ALA A 41 -0.54 -8.27 9.21
CA ALA A 41 -1.95 -7.95 9.02
C ALA A 41 -2.64 -9.11 8.30
N MET A 42 -3.86 -9.45 8.68
CA MET A 42 -4.69 -10.38 7.94
C MET A 42 -5.02 -9.82 6.56
N LYS A 43 -5.24 -10.70 5.58
CA LYS A 43 -5.73 -10.28 4.26
C LYS A 43 -7.10 -9.63 4.39
N GLY A 44 -7.25 -8.45 3.83
CA GLY A 44 -8.46 -7.64 3.96
C GLY A 44 -8.55 -6.87 5.27
N ALA A 45 -7.50 -6.89 6.11
CA ALA A 45 -7.47 -6.08 7.33
C ALA A 45 -7.63 -4.59 7.02
N ILE A 46 -8.36 -3.93 7.92
CA ILE A 46 -8.61 -2.50 7.89
C ILE A 46 -7.79 -1.89 9.02
N LEU A 47 -6.75 -1.16 8.66
CA LEU A 47 -5.94 -0.40 9.59
C LEU A 47 -6.61 0.95 9.90
N PRO A 48 -6.33 1.55 11.07
CA PRO A 48 -6.80 2.88 11.43
C PRO A 48 -6.54 3.90 10.32
N ALA A 49 -7.61 4.52 9.82
CA ALA A 49 -7.52 5.53 8.76
C ALA A 49 -6.94 6.87 9.27
N GLN A 50 -6.89 7.05 10.59
CA GLN A 50 -6.36 8.22 11.27
C GLN A 50 -4.84 8.24 11.34
N VAL A 51 -4.16 7.11 11.10
CA VAL A 51 -2.70 6.99 11.15
C VAL A 51 -2.15 6.73 9.77
N CYS A 52 -1.13 7.49 9.37
CA CYS A 52 -0.45 7.32 8.10
C CYS A 52 0.52 6.13 8.18
N LEU A 53 0.30 5.10 7.36
CA LEU A 53 1.16 3.89 7.36
C LEU A 53 2.61 4.15 6.92
N ALA A 54 2.86 5.25 6.19
CA ALA A 54 4.19 5.59 5.66
C ALA A 54 5.03 6.46 6.62
N THR A 55 4.38 7.29 7.43
CA THR A 55 5.04 8.30 8.28
C THR A 55 4.72 8.19 9.76
N GLY A 56 3.68 7.44 10.16
CA GLY A 56 3.24 7.35 11.56
C GLY A 56 2.52 8.60 12.08
N LYS A 57 2.41 9.66 11.27
CA LYS A 57 1.68 10.88 11.62
C LYS A 57 0.17 10.71 11.46
N ALA A 58 -0.60 11.67 11.99
CA ALA A 58 -2.02 11.80 11.71
C ALA A 58 -2.27 11.84 10.18
N ALA A 59 -3.26 11.09 9.73
CA ALA A 59 -3.75 11.04 8.37
C ALA A 59 -5.09 11.76 8.26
N ASP A 60 -5.49 12.09 7.03
CA ASP A 60 -6.68 12.89 6.75
C ASP A 60 -8.00 12.10 6.95
N GLY A 61 -7.96 10.92 7.58
CA GLY A 61 -9.11 10.02 7.77
C GLY A 61 -9.55 9.26 6.52
N VAL A 62 -8.90 9.47 5.37
CA VAL A 62 -9.23 8.80 4.11
C VAL A 62 -8.50 7.47 4.02
N ALA A 63 -9.24 6.37 4.19
CA ALA A 63 -8.73 5.01 4.00
C ALA A 63 -8.56 4.68 2.50
N VAL A 64 -7.43 4.07 2.14
CA VAL A 64 -7.15 3.60 0.78
C VAL A 64 -6.99 2.08 0.80
N THR A 65 -7.83 1.40 0.03
CA THR A 65 -7.71 -0.05 -0.18
C THR A 65 -6.76 -0.34 -1.35
N LYS A 66 -5.69 -1.10 -1.10
CA LYS A 66 -4.76 -1.55 -2.15
C LYS A 66 -4.64 -3.07 -2.17
N LYS A 67 -4.58 -3.62 -3.39
CA LYS A 67 -4.22 -5.02 -3.63
C LYS A 67 -2.70 -5.10 -3.69
N LEU A 68 -2.11 -5.69 -2.65
CA LEU A 68 -0.69 -5.99 -2.56
C LEU A 68 -0.41 -7.30 -3.29
N GLN A 69 0.73 -7.36 -3.97
CA GLN A 69 1.20 -8.53 -4.69
C GLN A 69 2.61 -8.83 -4.23
N TRP A 70 2.91 -10.09 -4.02
CA TRP A 70 4.23 -10.56 -3.64
C TRP A 70 4.53 -11.84 -4.39
N ALA A 71 5.69 -11.92 -5.02
CA ALA A 71 6.20 -13.14 -5.61
C ALA A 71 7.50 -13.51 -4.90
N HIS A 72 7.77 -14.81 -4.80
CA HIS A 72 8.98 -15.30 -4.15
C HIS A 72 10.23 -14.79 -4.89
N PRO A 73 11.25 -14.25 -4.21
CA PRO A 73 12.45 -13.70 -4.87
C PRO A 73 13.15 -14.69 -5.80
N ALA A 74 13.15 -15.99 -5.46
CA ALA A 74 13.70 -17.04 -6.31
C ALA A 74 13.05 -17.12 -7.71
N VAL A 75 11.81 -16.64 -7.88
CA VAL A 75 11.17 -16.56 -9.20
C VAL A 75 11.96 -15.65 -10.13
N ALA A 76 12.58 -14.57 -9.60
CA ALA A 76 13.39 -13.67 -10.41
C ALA A 76 14.60 -14.38 -11.05
N ILE A 77 15.11 -15.47 -10.48
CA ILE A 77 16.23 -16.24 -11.04
C ILE A 77 15.84 -16.88 -12.37
N ALA A 78 14.56 -17.25 -12.55
CA ALA A 78 14.06 -17.86 -13.77
C ALA A 78 14.26 -16.99 -15.03
N ILE A 79 14.40 -15.67 -14.87
CA ILE A 79 14.63 -14.74 -15.97
C ILE A 79 15.96 -15.01 -16.71
N LEU A 80 16.96 -15.56 -16.00
CA LEU A 80 18.26 -15.90 -16.58
C LEU A 80 18.19 -17.08 -17.54
N PHE A 81 17.19 -17.95 -17.38
CA PHE A 81 16.99 -19.12 -18.24
C PHE A 81 16.05 -18.81 -19.39
N ASN A 82 14.89 -18.21 -19.10
CA ASN A 82 13.92 -17.84 -20.12
C ASN A 82 12.88 -16.84 -19.57
N ALA A 83 12.67 -15.74 -20.28
CA ALA A 83 11.67 -14.73 -19.92
C ALA A 83 10.24 -15.32 -19.87
N LEU A 84 9.88 -16.27 -20.74
CA LEU A 84 8.57 -16.91 -20.76
C LEU A 84 8.37 -17.78 -19.51
N ILE A 85 9.39 -18.55 -19.11
CA ILE A 85 9.35 -19.37 -17.90
C ILE A 85 9.20 -18.47 -16.67
N TYR A 86 9.94 -17.36 -16.62
CA TYR A 86 9.80 -16.35 -15.56
C TYR A 86 8.35 -15.84 -15.45
N VAL A 87 7.72 -15.46 -16.56
CA VAL A 87 6.34 -14.96 -16.55
C VAL A 87 5.38 -16.03 -16.03
N ILE A 88 5.50 -17.28 -16.48
CA ILE A 88 4.65 -18.38 -16.02
C ILE A 88 4.80 -18.59 -14.51
N LEU A 89 6.04 -18.69 -14.01
CA LEU A 89 6.31 -18.87 -12.59
C LEU A 89 5.84 -17.68 -11.75
N TYR A 90 6.02 -16.45 -12.25
CA TYR A 90 5.54 -15.25 -11.57
C TYR A 90 4.02 -15.23 -11.47
N LEU A 91 3.31 -15.58 -12.55
CA LEU A 91 1.85 -15.61 -12.54
C LEU A 91 1.28 -16.73 -11.67
N ALA A 92 1.96 -17.89 -11.60
CA ALA A 92 1.56 -19.05 -10.82
C ALA A 92 1.86 -18.89 -9.31
N LEU A 93 3.04 -18.35 -8.96
CA LEU A 93 3.52 -18.28 -7.58
C LEU A 93 3.25 -16.93 -6.89
N ARG A 94 2.77 -15.92 -7.62
CA ARG A 94 2.40 -14.64 -6.99
C ARG A 94 1.26 -14.84 -6.00
N LYS A 95 1.46 -14.33 -4.79
CA LYS A 95 0.44 -14.21 -3.76
C LYS A 95 -0.14 -12.80 -3.79
N ARG A 96 -1.44 -12.71 -3.51
CA ARG A 96 -2.21 -11.45 -3.51
C ARG A 96 -2.91 -11.30 -2.16
N GLY A 97 -3.04 -10.07 -1.70
CA GLY A 97 -3.82 -9.71 -0.52
C GLY A 97 -4.30 -8.26 -0.61
N SER A 98 -5.49 -7.96 -0.12
CA SER A 98 -5.95 -6.59 0.06
C SER A 98 -5.55 -6.07 1.43
N LEU A 99 -5.27 -4.78 1.51
CA LEU A 99 -5.04 -4.07 2.76
C LEU A 99 -5.63 -2.67 2.65
N THR A 100 -6.36 -2.25 3.68
CA THR A 100 -6.94 -0.91 3.77
C THR A 100 -6.19 -0.12 4.83
N TYR A 101 -5.66 1.05 4.47
CA TYR A 101 -4.83 1.86 5.38
C TYR A 101 -4.95 3.36 5.09
N GLY A 102 -4.68 4.18 6.10
CA GLY A 102 -4.62 5.65 5.97
C GLY A 102 -3.30 6.14 5.38
N LEU A 103 -3.35 7.22 4.59
CA LEU A 103 -2.17 8.01 4.23
C LEU A 103 -2.43 9.49 4.50
N SER A 104 -1.40 10.20 4.95
CA SER A 104 -1.44 11.66 5.06
C SER A 104 -1.32 12.33 3.68
N SER A 105 -1.94 13.50 3.56
CA SER A 105 -1.80 14.44 2.44
C SER A 105 -0.33 14.81 2.16
N GLU A 106 0.49 14.97 3.21
CA GLU A 106 1.94 15.20 3.08
C GLU A 106 2.62 14.10 2.25
N PHE A 107 2.36 12.84 2.59
CA PHE A 107 2.96 11.71 1.89
C PHE A 107 2.40 11.57 0.48
N ARG A 108 1.11 11.84 0.29
CA ARG A 108 0.47 11.85 -1.04
C ARG A 108 1.16 12.85 -1.97
N SER A 109 1.42 14.06 -1.49
CA SER A 109 2.13 15.10 -2.24
C SER A 109 3.58 14.72 -2.53
N ARG A 110 4.29 14.13 -1.56
CA ARG A 110 5.65 13.60 -1.77
C ARG A 110 5.68 12.49 -2.82
N ARG A 111 4.70 11.60 -2.79
CA ARG A 111 4.56 10.51 -3.76
C ARG A 111 4.31 11.05 -5.17
N ILE A 112 3.46 12.06 -5.32
CA ILE A 112 3.21 12.70 -6.63
C ILE A 112 4.51 13.32 -7.16
N LYS A 113 5.25 14.05 -6.31
CA LYS A 113 6.56 14.61 -6.67
C LYS A 113 7.56 13.51 -7.08
N GLY A 114 7.61 12.40 -6.35
CA GLY A 114 8.46 11.26 -6.68
C GLY A 114 8.08 10.61 -8.01
N ILE A 115 6.79 10.45 -8.30
CA ILE A 115 6.30 9.94 -9.59
C ILE A 115 6.66 10.91 -10.72
N LEU A 116 6.44 12.23 -10.52
CA LEU A 116 6.82 13.24 -11.50
C LEU A 116 8.33 13.22 -11.77
N LEU A 117 9.16 13.05 -10.74
CA LEU A 117 10.60 12.93 -10.90
C LEU A 117 10.98 11.66 -11.66
N ALA A 118 10.36 10.52 -11.35
CA ALA A 118 10.63 9.25 -12.03
C ALA A 118 10.17 9.24 -13.49
N VAL A 119 9.14 10.02 -13.85
CA VAL A 119 8.61 10.10 -15.22
C VAL A 119 9.31 11.19 -16.03
N LEU A 120 9.38 12.42 -15.50
CA LEU A 120 9.95 13.57 -16.21
C LEU A 120 11.48 13.61 -16.14
N GLY A 121 12.08 13.14 -15.06
CA GLY A 121 13.53 13.14 -14.86
C GLY A 121 14.29 12.44 -16.00
N PRO A 122 13.95 11.17 -16.32
CA PRO A 122 14.57 10.47 -17.45
C PRO A 122 14.38 11.18 -18.79
N VAL A 123 13.19 11.74 -19.04
CA VAL A 123 12.90 12.49 -20.28
C VAL A 123 13.81 13.70 -20.41
N VAL A 124 13.95 14.49 -19.34
CA VAL A 124 14.84 15.65 -19.30
C VAL A 124 16.31 15.23 -19.48
N CYS A 125 16.76 14.17 -18.81
CA CYS A 125 18.12 13.66 -18.97
C CYS A 125 18.40 13.21 -20.41
N ILE A 126 17.46 12.51 -21.06
CA ILE A 126 17.61 12.07 -22.45
C ILE A 126 17.67 13.26 -23.41
N LEU A 127 16.82 14.26 -23.24
CA LEU A 127 16.83 15.47 -24.06
C LEU A 127 18.17 16.23 -23.91
N LEU A 128 18.66 16.40 -22.68
CA LEU A 128 19.93 17.07 -22.41
C LEU A 128 21.13 16.31 -23.01
N MET A 129 21.13 14.98 -22.95
CA MET A 129 22.16 14.17 -23.63
C MET A 129 22.11 14.34 -25.15
N GLY A 130 20.91 14.40 -25.74
CA GLY A 130 20.73 14.63 -27.18
C GLY A 130 21.25 15.99 -27.64
N VAL A 131 21.04 17.05 -26.86
CA VAL A 131 21.62 18.38 -27.15
C VAL A 131 23.14 18.39 -26.94
N GLY A 132 23.62 17.75 -25.86
CA GLY A 132 25.05 17.65 -25.53
C GLY A 132 25.87 16.85 -26.56
N ALA A 133 25.23 16.00 -27.37
CA ALA A 133 25.86 15.25 -28.44
C ALA A 133 26.51 16.11 -29.54
N GLN A 134 26.15 17.39 -29.62
CA GLN A 134 26.74 18.33 -30.58
C GLN A 134 27.98 19.06 -30.04
N THR A 135 28.44 18.72 -28.83
CA THR A 135 29.55 19.42 -28.15
C THR A 135 30.81 18.55 -28.09
N GLN A 136 31.99 19.19 -28.02
CA GLN A 136 33.30 18.50 -27.93
C GLN A 136 33.50 17.73 -26.60
N GLY A 137 32.56 17.82 -25.64
CA GLY A 137 32.59 17.15 -24.34
C GLY A 137 31.56 16.02 -24.18
N PHE A 138 31.09 15.44 -25.29
CA PHE A 138 30.01 14.45 -25.31
C PHE A 138 30.23 13.25 -24.38
N GLU A 139 31.45 12.74 -24.26
CA GLU A 139 31.76 11.56 -23.43
C GLU A 139 31.41 11.78 -21.95
N TRP A 140 31.80 12.94 -21.41
CA TRP A 140 31.46 13.32 -20.04
C TRP A 140 29.98 13.62 -19.87
N ALA A 141 29.36 14.26 -20.87
CA ALA A 141 27.92 14.55 -20.87
C ALA A 141 27.09 13.26 -20.86
N LEU A 142 27.52 12.21 -21.58
CA LEU A 142 26.88 10.90 -21.56
C LEU A 142 26.97 10.24 -20.18
N ILE A 143 28.15 10.19 -19.58
CA ILE A 143 28.35 9.54 -18.27
C ILE A 143 27.50 10.23 -17.21
N ILE A 144 27.55 11.57 -17.15
CA ILE A 144 26.76 12.37 -16.20
C ILE A 144 25.26 12.19 -16.47
N GLY A 145 24.86 12.19 -17.74
CA GLY A 145 23.46 12.00 -18.14
C GLY A 145 22.90 10.63 -17.74
N VAL A 146 23.68 9.56 -17.92
CA VAL A 146 23.30 8.20 -17.51
C VAL A 146 23.19 8.10 -15.99
N ILE A 147 24.16 8.64 -15.24
CA ILE A 147 24.12 8.66 -13.78
C ILE A 147 22.89 9.45 -13.29
N ALA A 148 22.63 10.62 -13.86
CA ALA A 148 21.47 11.45 -13.52
C ALA A 148 20.14 10.73 -13.85
N LEU A 149 20.08 9.98 -14.96
CA LEU A 149 18.92 9.18 -15.33
C LEU A 149 18.63 8.12 -14.26
N PHE A 150 19.63 7.34 -13.85
CA PHE A 150 19.44 6.36 -12.79
C PHE A 150 19.12 7.01 -11.44
N ALA A 151 19.77 8.14 -11.11
CA ALA A 151 19.52 8.85 -9.86
C ALA A 151 18.08 9.39 -9.76
N THR A 152 17.55 9.99 -10.84
CA THR A 152 16.17 10.50 -10.87
C THR A 152 15.15 9.37 -10.84
N LEU A 153 15.41 8.26 -11.55
CA LEU A 153 14.55 7.09 -11.55
C LEU A 153 14.50 6.41 -10.17
N ILE A 154 15.66 6.09 -9.60
CA ILE A 154 15.76 5.43 -8.29
C ILE A 154 15.23 6.36 -7.20
N GLY A 155 15.63 7.63 -7.19
CA GLY A 155 15.17 8.61 -6.21
C GLY A 155 13.66 8.82 -6.26
N GLY A 156 13.07 8.90 -7.47
CA GLY A 156 11.63 9.02 -7.65
C GLY A 156 10.85 7.79 -7.16
N ILE A 157 11.37 6.57 -7.43
CA ILE A 157 10.78 5.33 -6.91
C ILE A 157 10.83 5.29 -5.39
N MET A 158 11.98 5.59 -4.78
CA MET A 158 12.14 5.59 -3.33
C MET A 158 11.22 6.60 -2.63
N LEU A 159 11.03 7.79 -3.21
CA LEU A 159 10.10 8.80 -2.70
C LEU A 159 8.63 8.38 -2.81
N ALA A 160 8.30 7.52 -3.78
CA ALA A 160 6.93 7.09 -4.04
C ALA A 160 6.49 5.85 -3.25
N GLN A 161 7.43 5.10 -2.66
CA GLN A 161 7.15 3.87 -1.94
C GLN A 161 6.80 4.11 -0.45
N PRO A 162 5.56 3.83 -0.02
CA PRO A 162 5.13 4.06 1.37
C PRO A 162 5.68 3.04 2.37
N PHE A 163 5.82 1.79 1.95
CA PHE A 163 6.29 0.67 2.77
C PHE A 163 6.76 -0.47 1.88
N ARG A 164 7.53 -1.40 2.47
CA ARG A 164 8.03 -2.58 1.77
C ARG A 164 7.24 -3.82 2.21
N VAL A 165 6.62 -4.50 1.25
CA VAL A 165 5.97 -5.80 1.47
C VAL A 165 7.05 -6.87 1.55
N MET A 166 7.19 -7.52 2.69
CA MET A 166 8.24 -8.52 2.93
C MET A 166 7.80 -9.91 2.51
N LYS A 167 6.57 -10.27 2.87
CA LYS A 167 5.99 -11.60 2.62
C LYS A 167 4.48 -11.50 2.58
N ILE A 168 3.84 -12.32 1.76
CA ILE A 168 2.40 -12.57 1.83
C ILE A 168 2.23 -14.08 1.98
N ASP A 169 1.51 -14.50 3.01
CA ASP A 169 1.11 -15.90 3.21
C ASP A 169 -0.33 -16.11 2.77
N GLU A 170 -0.95 -17.23 3.14
CA GLU A 170 -2.32 -17.55 2.77
C GLU A 170 -3.33 -16.64 3.48
N HIS A 171 -3.10 -16.34 4.77
CA HIS A 171 -3.98 -15.50 5.58
C HIS A 171 -3.37 -14.16 6.01
N HIS A 172 -2.04 -14.03 5.97
CA HIS A 172 -1.32 -12.88 6.55
C HIS A 172 -0.46 -12.13 5.53
N ILE A 173 -0.25 -10.85 5.77
CA ILE A 173 0.57 -9.90 5.01
C ILE A 173 1.60 -9.33 5.99
N TYR A 174 2.87 -9.42 5.63
CA TYR A 174 3.99 -8.94 6.44
C TYR A 174 4.57 -7.68 5.79
N LEU A 175 4.55 -6.58 6.54
CA LEU A 175 4.96 -5.26 6.09
C LEU A 175 6.09 -4.76 6.99
N LYS A 176 7.18 -4.26 6.39
CA LYS A 176 8.21 -3.56 7.14
C LYS A 176 7.84 -2.08 7.25
N LEU A 177 7.69 -1.61 8.49
CA LEU A 177 7.31 -0.24 8.81
C LEU A 177 8.40 0.47 9.60
N LYS A 178 8.30 1.80 9.68
CA LYS A 178 9.16 2.61 10.56
C LYS A 178 8.74 2.44 12.02
N PRO A 179 9.67 2.56 12.99
CA PRO A 179 9.37 2.47 14.43
C PRO A 179 8.24 3.42 14.86
N GLU A 180 8.24 4.65 14.33
CA GLU A 180 7.24 5.70 14.61
C GLU A 180 5.79 5.26 14.28
N VAL A 181 5.62 4.38 13.30
CA VAL A 181 4.29 3.90 12.88
C VAL A 181 3.72 2.93 13.91
N PHE A 182 4.57 2.10 14.54
CA PHE A 182 4.11 1.16 15.56
C PHE A 182 3.60 1.89 16.80
N SER A 183 4.31 2.92 17.27
CA SER A 183 3.84 3.77 18.37
C SER A 183 2.50 4.45 18.07
N ALA A 184 2.29 4.87 16.82
CA ALA A 184 1.04 5.51 16.41
C ALA A 184 -0.13 4.51 16.29
N LEU A 185 0.16 3.24 16.00
CA LEU A 185 -0.82 2.16 15.96
C LEU A 185 -1.08 1.52 17.33
N GLY A 186 -0.32 1.88 18.37
CA GLY A 186 -0.41 1.29 19.70
C GLY A 186 0.22 -0.11 19.83
N LEU A 187 1.27 -0.41 19.06
CA LEU A 187 1.94 -1.72 18.98
C LEU A 187 3.43 -1.73 19.39
#